data_AF-A0A0G1ZQK6-F1
#
_entry.id   AF-A0A0G1ZQK6-F1
#
_cell.length_a   1.000
_cell.length_b   1.000
_cell.length_c   1.000
_cell.angle_alpha   90.00
_cell.angle_beta   90.00
_cell.angle_gamma   90.00
#
_symmetry.space_group_name_H-M   'P 1'
#
loop_
_entity.id
_entity.type
_entity.pdbx_description
1 polymer ?
#
loop_
_entity_poly.entity_id
_entity_poly.type
_entity_poly.pdbx_seq_one_letter_code
_entity_poly.pdbx_strand_id
1 'polypeptide(L)'
;MEIFISEFIYFSTLIFSATVTCTTAVFFLVTGYREKQCFRLAYGTAATLLTGALLSSLFQQAWPSLGSLTAQLEAAGVFLLFVSSFINPEISCIAQPPKDRHCPKLKPHSLSAKAITAVSVIIFFIFTAVALRSPNLIPIEPAFAFQIVALIVAFILNVTMVTHFIKNRHHGICFKRAMYLGIGYLLIFFRESLLTFIYQPTTSSVLIEQSRTPYGSAWIIMSIVTLLAFAVLGRWSWDFIRQTDIIKRFVMLLLTSITFAAAGSLIFTVLMFSQMERDQIGLVTHSSESELIFTQSQLDMSMYIARLAGTNPVILQAIKEGDYTNASLFADRYVEQTKISHLRLYTKYGEVFVSATDPREEHQLSTTDPLLGYVLVNKTQAQSFDTVKGVLVPQIIARALYPLIQEGELLGAVETVYTFDNAHADYIKSATHLDITFFTGAQRSATTLVSSDGVSRWIGSFTTEPDVVSQALEHGEPVALKTSMLDETYYASYQPIRHLDGSVIGMFSVAHSANEVLEQTRLRLLHGFYIATVGSFILALIVLFATTMRRRWIAESR
;
A
#
# COMPACT_ATOMS: atom_id res chain seq x y z
N MET A 1 -8.86 -0.93 5.42
CA MET A 1 -9.07 0.14 6.41
C MET A 1 -8.00 0.13 7.51
N GLU A 2 -7.55 -1.05 7.97
CA GLU A 2 -6.49 -1.15 8.98
C GLU A 2 -5.14 -0.57 8.55
N ILE A 3 -4.68 -0.88 7.32
CA ILE A 3 -3.48 -0.27 6.72
C ILE A 3 -3.60 1.26 6.62
N PHE A 4 -4.81 1.75 6.34
CA PHE A 4 -5.10 3.18 6.27
C PHE A 4 -5.01 3.85 7.64
N ILE A 5 -5.57 3.23 8.69
CA ILE A 5 -5.51 3.75 10.06
C ILE A 5 -4.07 3.72 10.57
N SER A 6 -3.31 2.66 10.29
CA SER A 6 -1.92 2.55 10.73
C SER A 6 -1.02 3.59 10.06
N GLU A 7 -1.13 3.77 8.75
CA GLU A 7 -0.38 4.77 8.01
C GLU A 7 -0.81 6.19 8.43
N PHE A 8 -2.12 6.45 8.58
CA PHE A 8 -2.64 7.75 9.06
C PHE A 8 -2.14 8.10 10.47
N ILE A 9 -2.17 7.15 11.41
CA ILE A 9 -1.64 7.34 12.76
C ILE A 9 -0.14 7.63 12.66
N TYR A 10 0.62 6.82 11.94
CA TYR A 10 2.06 7.01 11.74
C TYR A 10 2.39 8.41 11.20
N PHE A 11 1.71 8.84 10.14
CA PHE A 11 1.88 10.18 9.55
C PHE A 11 1.47 11.33 10.47
N SER A 12 0.38 11.15 11.22
CA SER A 12 -0.07 12.13 12.21
C SER A 12 0.98 12.31 13.30
N THR A 13 1.62 11.22 13.75
CA THR A 13 2.72 11.27 14.74
C THR A 13 3.95 11.99 14.18
N LEU A 14 4.30 11.76 12.91
CA LEU A 14 5.45 12.37 12.25
C LEU A 14 5.28 13.89 12.08
N ILE A 15 4.11 14.34 11.64
CA ILE A 15 3.77 15.77 11.55
C ILE A 15 3.73 16.39 12.94
N PHE A 16 3.13 15.72 13.91
CA PHE A 16 3.07 16.24 15.27
C PHE A 16 4.48 16.43 15.84
N SER A 17 5.38 15.46 15.65
CA SER A 17 6.79 15.55 16.04
C SER A 17 7.53 16.70 15.34
N ALA A 18 7.40 16.82 14.01
CA ALA A 18 7.99 17.92 13.24
C ALA A 18 7.46 19.28 13.71
N THR A 19 6.18 19.36 14.03
CA THR A 19 5.53 20.59 14.46
C THR A 19 5.92 20.97 15.88
N VAL A 20 6.05 20.01 16.79
CA VAL A 20 6.61 20.22 18.14
C VAL A 20 8.06 20.73 18.05
N THR A 21 8.85 20.17 17.12
CA THR A 21 10.24 20.58 16.89
C THR A 21 10.33 21.99 16.29
N CYS A 22 9.45 22.32 15.35
CA CYS A 22 9.40 23.64 14.73
C CYS A 22 8.87 24.71 15.69
N THR A 23 7.86 24.39 16.50
CA THR A 23 7.32 25.30 17.52
C THR A 23 8.32 25.57 18.64
N THR A 24 9.06 24.56 19.09
CA THR A 24 10.16 24.76 20.05
C THR A 24 11.29 25.59 19.45
N ALA A 25 11.63 25.41 18.17
CA ALA A 25 12.60 26.25 17.46
C ALA A 25 12.18 27.72 17.35
N VAL A 26 10.94 27.99 16.93
CA VAL A 26 10.39 29.35 16.83
C VAL A 26 10.30 30.00 18.21
N PHE A 27 9.92 29.23 19.22
CA PHE A 27 9.92 29.67 20.60
C PHE A 27 11.30 30.14 21.07
N PHE A 28 12.38 29.46 20.69
CA PHE A 28 13.75 29.90 20.95
C PHE A 28 14.13 31.19 20.21
N LEU A 29 13.75 31.32 18.94
CA LEU A 29 14.01 32.54 18.17
C LEU A 29 13.31 33.74 18.80
N VAL A 30 12.06 33.56 19.27
CA VAL A 30 11.25 34.64 19.88
C VAL A 30 11.72 34.98 21.29
N THR A 31 12.10 34.01 22.11
CA THR A 31 12.61 34.25 23.48
C THR A 31 14.04 34.82 23.46
N GLY A 32 14.91 34.33 22.56
CA GLY A 32 16.25 34.85 22.35
C GLY A 32 16.30 36.29 21.80
N TYR A 33 15.22 36.76 21.15
CA TYR A 33 15.11 38.14 20.64
C TYR A 33 15.08 39.21 21.75
N ARG A 34 14.71 38.82 22.99
CA ARG A 34 14.53 39.77 24.10
C ARG A 34 15.81 40.11 24.85
N GLU A 35 16.87 39.30 24.72
CA GLU A 35 18.19 39.54 25.32
C GLU A 35 19.27 39.51 24.23
N LYS A 36 19.91 40.65 23.97
CA LYS A 36 20.91 40.85 22.90
C LYS A 36 22.09 39.84 22.93
N GLN A 37 22.35 39.15 24.05
CA GLN A 37 23.39 38.12 24.18
C GLN A 37 22.95 36.71 23.71
N CYS A 38 21.65 36.42 23.64
CA CYS A 38 21.12 35.09 23.27
C CYS A 38 21.02 34.86 21.74
N PHE A 39 21.24 35.90 20.94
CA PHE A 39 21.09 35.88 19.48
C PHE A 39 22.07 34.92 18.76
N ARG A 40 23.32 34.83 19.21
CA ARG A 40 24.32 33.91 18.62
C ARG A 40 24.00 32.44 18.89
N LEU A 41 23.35 32.14 20.02
CA LEU A 41 22.99 30.77 20.40
C LEU A 41 21.73 30.30 19.66
N ALA A 42 20.74 31.19 19.51
CA ALA A 42 19.52 30.94 18.74
C ALA A 42 19.81 30.68 17.24
N TYR A 43 20.79 31.39 16.68
CA TYR A 43 21.27 31.17 15.31
C TYR A 43 21.98 29.81 15.17
N GLY A 44 22.75 29.40 16.18
CA GLY A 44 23.37 28.07 16.23
C GLY A 44 22.36 26.92 16.33
N THR A 45 21.28 27.10 17.11
CA THR A 45 20.18 26.12 17.19
C THR A 45 19.34 26.08 15.91
N ALA A 46 19.09 27.23 15.26
CA ALA A 46 18.39 27.28 13.98
C ALA A 46 19.22 26.68 12.83
N ALA A 47 20.55 26.89 12.83
CA ALA A 47 21.46 26.27 11.87
C ALA A 47 21.58 24.76 12.07
N THR A 48 21.56 24.26 13.31
CA THR A 48 21.52 22.81 13.61
C THR A 48 20.19 22.16 13.24
N LEU A 49 19.08 22.90 13.33
CA LEU A 49 17.76 22.48 12.84
C LEU A 49 17.68 22.43 11.31
N LEU A 50 18.20 23.45 10.62
CA LEU A 50 18.28 23.48 9.16
C LEU A 50 19.20 22.40 8.62
N THR A 51 20.34 22.16 9.27
CA THR A 51 21.23 21.05 8.91
C THR A 51 20.64 19.68 9.26
N GLY A 52 19.91 19.53 10.37
CA GLY A 52 19.17 18.31 10.70
C GLY A 52 18.06 18.00 9.68
N ALA A 53 17.32 19.02 9.24
CA ALA A 53 16.29 18.90 8.21
C ALA A 53 16.90 18.59 6.82
N LEU A 54 17.98 19.27 6.42
CA LEU A 54 18.72 19.00 5.18
C LEU A 54 19.41 17.63 5.18
N LEU A 55 19.96 17.21 6.31
CA LEU A 55 20.50 15.85 6.48
C LEU A 55 19.38 14.83 6.39
N SER A 56 18.23 15.05 7.03
CA SER A 56 17.08 14.15 6.94
C SER A 56 16.56 13.99 5.50
N SER A 57 16.56 15.06 4.70
CA SER A 57 16.16 15.00 3.28
C SER A 57 17.22 14.30 2.41
N LEU A 58 18.51 14.46 2.72
CA LEU A 58 19.60 13.71 2.07
C LEU A 58 19.58 12.21 2.47
N PHE A 59 19.20 11.91 3.71
CA PHE A 59 19.05 10.53 4.22
C PHE A 59 17.85 9.80 3.61
N GLN A 60 16.75 10.52 3.32
CA GLN A 60 15.58 9.98 2.61
C GLN A 60 15.91 9.47 1.20
N GLN A 61 16.94 10.04 0.56
CA GLN A 61 17.43 9.62 -0.75
C GLN A 61 18.29 8.34 -0.70
N ALA A 62 18.91 8.06 0.45
CA ALA A 62 19.82 6.93 0.62
C ALA A 62 19.15 5.69 1.25
N TRP A 63 18.11 5.87 2.07
CA TRP A 63 17.43 4.77 2.78
C TRP A 63 15.93 5.05 2.92
N PRO A 64 15.07 4.42 2.08
CA PRO A 64 13.64 4.75 2.00
C PRO A 64 12.78 4.20 3.16
N SER A 65 13.33 3.40 4.08
CA SER A 65 12.56 2.86 5.21
C SER A 65 12.25 3.98 6.23
N LEU A 66 10.99 4.44 6.24
CA LEU A 66 10.50 5.57 7.04
C LEU A 66 10.79 5.50 8.55
N GLY A 67 10.99 4.30 9.12
CA GLY A 67 11.18 4.11 10.57
C GLY A 67 12.47 4.71 11.15
N SER A 68 13.51 4.90 10.33
CA SER A 68 14.74 5.55 10.79
C SER A 68 14.61 7.07 10.90
N LEU A 69 13.75 7.68 10.08
CA LEU A 69 13.58 9.13 9.98
C LEU A 69 12.73 9.69 11.13
N THR A 70 11.68 8.97 11.55
CA THR A 70 10.89 9.31 12.75
C THR A 70 11.73 9.27 14.01
N ALA A 71 12.51 8.21 14.19
CA ALA A 71 13.39 8.05 15.34
C ALA A 71 14.44 9.19 15.43
N GLN A 72 14.97 9.64 14.29
CA GLN A 72 15.90 10.77 14.22
C GLN A 72 15.24 12.11 14.58
N LEU A 73 14.04 12.39 14.05
CA LEU A 73 13.31 13.63 14.34
C LEU A 73 12.85 13.70 15.80
N GLU A 74 12.39 12.57 16.37
CA GLU A 74 12.01 12.48 17.78
C GLU A 74 13.22 12.69 18.70
N ALA A 75 14.34 12.03 18.43
CA ALA A 75 15.58 12.21 19.20
C ALA A 75 16.05 13.68 19.16
N ALA A 76 15.98 14.33 17.98
CA ALA A 76 16.30 15.73 17.83
C ALA A 76 15.35 16.66 18.62
N GLY A 77 14.04 16.37 18.62
CA GLY A 77 13.04 17.14 19.36
C GLY A 77 13.21 17.04 20.89
N VAL A 78 13.40 15.81 21.41
CA VAL A 78 13.67 15.57 22.84
C VAL A 78 14.98 16.25 23.25
N PHE A 79 15.98 16.20 22.38
CA PHE A 79 17.27 16.86 22.58
C PHE A 79 17.12 18.39 22.67
N LEU A 80 16.37 19.02 21.76
CA LEU A 80 16.15 20.47 21.79
C LEU A 80 15.40 20.93 23.04
N LEU A 81 14.41 20.15 23.49
CA LEU A 81 13.74 20.39 24.76
C LEU A 81 14.73 20.33 25.94
N PHE A 82 15.67 19.38 25.91
CA PHE A 82 16.66 19.24 26.98
C PHE A 82 17.66 20.39 26.99
N VAL A 83 18.22 20.73 25.83
CA VAL A 83 19.13 21.86 25.66
C VAL A 83 18.46 23.16 26.13
N SER A 84 17.16 23.34 25.84
CA SER A 84 16.38 24.48 26.31
C SER A 84 16.27 24.57 27.83
N SER A 85 16.04 23.44 28.47
CA SER A 85 15.85 23.33 29.92
C SER A 85 17.16 23.57 30.67
N PHE A 86 18.30 23.24 30.05
CA PHE A 86 19.61 23.26 30.70
C PHE A 86 20.40 24.55 30.45
N ILE A 87 20.29 25.16 29.26
CA ILE A 87 21.03 26.38 28.92
C ILE A 87 20.53 27.59 29.72
N ASN A 88 19.23 27.61 30.06
CA ASN A 88 18.63 28.73 30.77
C ASN A 88 17.73 28.24 31.92
N PRO A 89 18.31 27.85 33.08
CA PRO A 89 17.52 27.50 34.27
C PRO A 89 16.63 28.67 34.74
N GLU A 90 16.98 29.90 34.36
CA GLU A 90 16.15 31.08 34.58
C GLU A 90 14.79 31.05 33.85
N ILE A 91 14.59 30.22 32.81
CA ILE A 91 13.27 30.05 32.16
C ILE A 91 12.20 29.59 33.15
N SER A 92 12.58 28.77 34.14
CA SER A 92 11.68 28.36 35.22
C SER A 92 11.33 29.51 36.19
N CYS A 93 12.21 30.52 36.30
CA CYS A 93 12.09 31.74 37.12
C CYS A 93 11.36 32.89 36.40
N ILE A 94 11.58 33.06 35.09
CA ILE A 94 10.90 34.05 34.23
C ILE A 94 9.39 33.84 34.23
N ALA A 95 8.97 32.64 34.63
CA ALA A 95 7.58 32.22 34.70
C ALA A 95 6.78 32.75 35.90
N GLN A 96 7.35 33.65 36.71
CA GLN A 96 6.69 34.31 37.83
C GLN A 96 6.00 35.63 37.41
N PRO A 97 4.82 35.97 37.98
CA PRO A 97 4.25 37.30 37.82
C PRO A 97 5.23 38.36 38.36
N PRO A 98 5.25 39.57 37.78
CA PRO A 98 6.27 40.59 38.07
C PRO A 98 6.36 41.01 39.54
N LYS A 99 5.33 40.74 40.37
CA LYS A 99 5.33 41.05 41.81
C LYS A 99 6.21 40.12 42.67
N ASP A 100 6.56 38.91 42.19
CA ASP A 100 7.24 37.89 43.00
C ASP A 100 8.67 37.58 42.56
N ARG A 101 9.28 38.41 41.70
CA ARG A 101 10.66 38.22 41.20
C ARG A 101 11.71 38.46 42.30
N HIS A 102 11.81 37.54 43.25
CA HIS A 102 13.02 37.29 44.03
C HIS A 102 13.57 35.94 43.59
N CYS A 103 14.13 35.88 42.38
CA CYS A 103 15.01 34.78 42.04
C CYS A 103 16.41 35.16 42.55
N PRO A 104 16.97 34.42 43.54
CA PRO A 104 18.36 34.60 43.90
C PRO A 104 19.19 34.40 42.63
N LYS A 105 20.14 35.30 42.36
CA LYS A 105 21.07 35.17 41.23
C LYS A 105 21.71 33.79 41.31
N LEU A 106 21.26 32.84 40.48
CA LEU A 106 21.89 31.54 40.39
C LEU A 106 23.32 31.81 39.90
N LYS A 107 24.32 31.40 40.70
CA LYS A 107 25.71 31.41 40.23
C LYS A 107 25.74 30.65 38.90
N PRO A 108 26.34 31.22 37.84
CA PRO A 108 26.41 30.56 36.54
C PRO A 108 26.96 29.15 36.76
N HIS A 109 26.21 28.15 36.28
CA HIS A 109 26.58 26.75 36.41
C HIS A 109 28.04 26.53 35.99
N SER A 110 28.75 25.66 36.70
CA SER A 110 30.12 25.30 36.38
C SER A 110 30.23 24.86 34.93
N LEU A 111 31.23 25.39 34.24
CA LEU A 111 31.61 25.11 32.84
C LEU A 111 31.56 23.60 32.50
N SER A 112 31.81 22.74 33.49
CA SER A 112 31.80 21.28 33.40
C SER A 112 30.46 20.67 32.98
N ALA A 113 29.31 21.16 33.46
CA ALA A 113 28.02 20.54 33.13
C ALA A 113 27.63 20.80 31.67
N LYS A 114 27.89 22.02 31.16
CA LYS A 114 27.68 22.39 29.75
C LYS A 114 28.61 21.62 28.81
N ALA A 115 29.86 21.41 29.24
CA ALA A 115 30.85 20.62 28.49
C ALA A 115 30.45 19.13 28.41
N ILE A 116 30.00 18.52 29.52
CA ILE A 116 29.55 17.12 29.55
C ILE A 116 28.38 16.91 28.59
N THR A 117 27.40 17.81 28.59
CA THR A 117 26.27 17.74 27.64
C THR A 117 26.74 17.90 26.20
N ALA A 118 27.58 18.90 25.88
CA ALA A 118 28.06 19.11 24.52
C ALA A 118 28.89 17.93 23.97
N VAL A 119 29.74 17.33 24.82
CA VAL A 119 30.55 16.15 24.47
C VAL A 119 29.67 14.93 24.20
N SER A 120 28.62 14.71 25.02
CA SER A 120 27.69 13.60 24.77
C SER A 120 26.89 13.77 23.47
N VAL A 121 26.62 15.00 23.02
CA VAL A 121 26.03 15.28 21.69
C VAL A 121 26.98 14.92 20.55
N ILE A 122 28.24 15.33 20.66
CA ILE A 122 29.24 15.07 19.61
C ILE A 122 29.45 13.57 19.48
N ILE A 123 29.51 12.84 20.60
CA ILE A 123 29.60 11.38 20.62
C ILE A 123 28.34 10.75 20.00
N PHE A 124 27.13 11.25 20.31
CA PHE A 124 25.88 10.80 19.70
C PHE A 124 25.96 10.90 18.17
N PHE A 125 26.15 12.09 17.62
CA PHE A 125 26.16 12.32 16.17
C PHE A 125 27.27 11.57 15.44
N ILE A 126 28.47 11.48 16.03
CA ILE A 126 29.58 10.73 15.44
C ILE A 126 29.25 9.23 15.42
N PHE A 127 28.74 8.68 16.53
CA PHE A 127 28.40 7.26 16.61
C PHE A 127 27.24 6.91 15.66
N THR A 128 26.22 7.77 15.57
CA THR A 128 25.13 7.61 14.61
C THR A 128 25.64 7.63 13.18
N ALA A 129 26.53 8.59 12.84
CA ALA A 129 27.11 8.70 11.51
C ALA A 129 28.00 7.49 11.15
N VAL A 130 28.75 6.95 12.10
CA VAL A 130 29.61 5.77 11.90
C VAL A 130 28.79 4.49 11.77
N ALA A 131 27.79 4.28 12.63
CA ALA A 131 26.91 3.11 12.58
C ALA A 131 26.07 3.06 11.28
N LEU A 132 25.66 4.23 10.75
CA LEU A 132 24.89 4.33 9.50
C LEU A 132 25.75 4.18 8.23
N ARG A 133 27.04 4.57 8.27
CA ARG A 133 27.92 4.56 7.08
C ARG A 133 28.60 3.20 6.85
N SER A 134 28.66 2.36 7.87
CA SER A 134 29.49 1.16 7.89
C SER A 134 28.75 -0.06 8.48
N PRO A 135 27.70 -0.58 7.83
CA PRO A 135 26.90 -1.69 8.37
C PRO A 135 27.72 -2.96 8.63
N ASN A 136 28.86 -3.14 7.97
CA ASN A 136 29.74 -4.30 8.14
C ASN A 136 30.70 -4.19 9.34
N LEU A 137 30.82 -3.03 9.99
CA LEU A 137 31.75 -2.80 11.10
C LEU A 137 31.15 -3.16 12.47
N ILE A 138 29.83 -3.25 12.58
CA ILE A 138 29.12 -3.58 13.82
C ILE A 138 28.13 -4.70 13.49
N PRO A 139 28.23 -5.90 14.10
CA PRO A 139 27.36 -7.05 13.82
C PRO A 139 25.98 -6.89 14.49
N ILE A 140 25.42 -5.68 14.44
CA ILE A 140 24.18 -5.30 15.11
C ILE A 140 23.32 -4.57 14.09
N GLU A 141 22.03 -4.90 14.05
CA GLU A 141 21.07 -4.21 13.21
C GLU A 141 21.10 -2.68 13.47
N PRO A 142 21.21 -1.82 12.44
CA PRO A 142 21.40 -0.37 12.61
C PRO A 142 20.33 0.30 13.49
N ALA A 143 19.08 -0.19 13.40
CA ALA A 143 17.97 0.29 14.22
C ALA A 143 18.19 0.01 15.71
N PHE A 144 18.65 -1.18 16.07
CA PHE A 144 18.93 -1.54 17.46
C PHE A 144 20.12 -0.74 18.02
N ALA A 145 21.19 -0.59 17.23
CA ALA A 145 22.35 0.23 17.61
C ALA A 145 21.95 1.68 17.89
N PHE A 146 21.07 2.26 17.05
CA PHE A 146 20.52 3.60 17.27
C PHE A 146 19.76 3.71 18.61
N GLN A 147 18.90 2.73 18.93
CA GLN A 147 18.11 2.80 20.17
C GLN A 147 18.93 2.63 21.44
N ILE A 148 20.00 1.84 21.41
CA ILE A 148 20.95 1.78 22.54
C ILE A 148 21.50 3.18 22.83
N VAL A 149 21.89 3.91 21.78
CA VAL A 149 22.45 5.26 21.94
C VAL A 149 21.37 6.23 22.44
N ALA A 150 20.16 6.17 21.88
CA ALA A 150 19.03 7.00 22.33
C ALA A 150 18.70 6.76 23.82
N LEU A 151 18.71 5.50 24.25
CA LEU A 151 18.52 5.10 25.65
C LEU A 151 19.62 5.65 26.57
N ILE A 152 20.89 5.57 26.16
CA ILE A 152 22.02 6.13 26.91
C ILE A 152 21.87 7.64 27.06
N VAL A 153 21.51 8.34 25.99
CA VAL A 153 21.23 9.78 26.06
C VAL A 153 20.10 10.03 27.05
N ALA A 154 18.94 9.38 26.89
CA ALA A 154 17.79 9.54 27.78
C ALA A 154 18.13 9.27 29.25
N PHE A 155 19.02 8.29 29.52
CA PHE A 155 19.53 8.01 30.85
C PHE A 155 20.36 9.17 31.40
N ILE A 156 21.34 9.67 30.64
CA ILE A 156 22.17 10.83 31.02
C ILE A 156 21.29 12.06 31.28
N LEU A 157 20.27 12.29 30.44
CA LEU A 157 19.31 13.39 30.62
C LEU A 157 18.55 13.26 31.94
N ASN A 158 18.09 12.05 32.29
CA ASN A 158 17.39 11.82 33.54
C ASN A 158 18.29 12.00 34.76
N VAL A 159 19.51 11.46 34.73
CA VAL A 159 20.47 11.60 35.84
C VAL A 159 20.83 13.07 36.07
N THR A 160 21.08 13.82 34.99
CA THR A 160 21.38 15.26 35.10
C THR A 160 20.18 16.07 35.61
N MET A 161 18.96 15.70 35.23
CA MET A 161 17.74 16.33 35.77
C MET A 161 17.51 16.02 37.24
N VAL A 162 17.64 14.76 37.65
CA VAL A 162 17.47 14.33 39.04
C VAL A 162 18.52 14.99 39.95
N THR A 163 19.78 15.05 39.51
CA THR A 163 20.84 15.72 40.27
C THR A 163 20.58 17.23 40.40
N HIS A 164 20.09 17.88 39.34
CA HIS A 164 19.64 19.27 39.41
C HIS A 164 18.48 19.47 40.39
N PHE A 165 17.51 18.55 40.39
CA PHE A 165 16.35 18.57 41.28
C PHE A 165 16.73 18.41 42.76
N ILE A 166 17.63 17.47 43.07
CA ILE A 166 18.14 17.26 44.43
C ILE A 166 18.84 18.52 44.94
N LYS A 167 19.67 19.15 44.10
CA LYS A 167 20.43 20.35 44.46
C LYS A 167 19.55 21.58 44.71
N ASN A 168 18.42 21.69 44.01
CA ASN A 168 17.54 22.86 44.06
C ASN A 168 16.25 22.67 44.89
N ARG A 169 16.16 21.57 45.67
CA ARG A 169 14.99 21.19 46.48
C ARG A 169 14.45 22.29 47.43
N HIS A 170 15.30 23.23 47.84
CA HIS A 170 14.94 24.28 48.79
C HIS A 170 14.18 25.48 48.20
N HIS A 171 14.02 25.58 46.87
CA HIS A 171 13.36 26.72 46.20
C HIS A 171 11.90 26.38 45.81
N GLY A 172 10.98 26.49 46.77
CA GLY A 172 9.64 25.85 46.77
C GLY A 172 8.71 26.04 45.56
N ILE A 173 8.66 27.20 44.89
CA ILE A 173 7.74 27.42 43.76
C ILE A 173 8.34 26.93 42.42
N CYS A 174 9.65 27.11 42.21
CA CYS A 174 10.35 26.55 41.05
C CYS A 174 10.38 25.02 41.09
N PHE A 175 10.37 24.44 42.30
CA PHE A 175 10.39 23.00 42.54
C PHE A 175 9.19 22.27 41.92
N LYS A 176 7.95 22.75 42.14
CA LYS A 176 6.74 22.08 41.60
C LYS A 176 6.70 22.08 40.06
N ARG A 177 7.20 23.13 39.41
CA ARG A 177 7.22 23.20 37.93
C ARG A 177 8.34 22.37 37.32
N ALA A 178 9.51 22.32 37.95
CA ALA A 178 10.60 21.44 37.55
C ALA A 178 10.24 19.95 37.71
N MET A 179 9.35 19.61 38.65
CA MET A 179 8.89 18.24 38.89
C MET A 179 8.14 17.65 37.68
N TYR A 180 7.24 18.41 37.04
CA TYR A 180 6.53 17.93 35.84
C TYR A 180 7.48 17.63 34.69
N LEU A 181 8.49 18.49 34.50
CA LEU A 181 9.50 18.31 33.48
C LEU A 181 10.33 17.03 33.74
N GLY A 182 10.75 16.81 34.99
CA GLY A 182 11.44 15.58 35.39
C GLY A 182 10.61 14.30 35.20
N ILE A 183 9.34 14.32 35.57
CA ILE A 183 8.42 13.18 35.35
C ILE A 183 8.25 12.90 33.85
N GLY A 184 8.13 13.94 33.03
CA GLY A 184 8.05 13.80 31.58
C GLY A 184 9.28 13.13 30.96
N TYR A 185 10.48 13.56 31.35
CA TYR A 185 11.72 12.93 30.88
C TYR A 185 11.91 11.50 31.37
N LEU A 186 11.39 11.18 32.56
CA LEU A 186 11.41 9.82 33.09
C LEU A 186 10.49 8.90 32.29
N LEU A 187 9.32 9.39 31.89
CA LEU A 187 8.42 8.66 30.99
C LEU A 187 9.03 8.47 29.59
N ILE A 188 9.74 9.47 29.06
CA ILE A 188 10.49 9.33 27.80
C ILE A 188 11.58 8.25 27.94
N PHE A 189 12.33 8.22 29.04
CA PHE A 189 13.32 7.17 29.26
C PHE A 189 12.70 5.77 29.33
N PHE A 190 11.53 5.64 29.96
CA PHE A 190 10.79 4.38 30.01
C PHE A 190 10.31 3.95 28.61
N ARG A 191 9.87 4.92 27.78
CA ARG A 191 9.55 4.69 26.37
C ARG A 191 10.77 4.19 25.59
N GLU A 192 11.93 4.85 25.69
CA GLU A 192 13.15 4.45 24.99
C GLU A 192 13.63 3.05 25.43
N SER A 193 13.43 2.71 26.71
CA SER A 193 13.69 1.36 27.23
C SER A 193 12.81 0.31 26.52
N LEU A 194 11.52 0.61 26.33
CA LEU A 194 10.58 -0.27 25.63
C LEU A 194 10.88 -0.38 24.13
N LEU A 195 11.27 0.72 23.48
CA LEU A 195 11.73 0.71 22.09
C LEU A 195 12.96 -0.18 21.92
N THR A 196 13.94 -0.04 22.80
CA THR A 196 15.15 -0.88 22.79
C THR A 196 14.78 -2.36 22.97
N PHE A 197 13.77 -2.66 23.80
CA PHE A 197 13.25 -4.02 23.97
C PHE A 197 12.55 -4.57 22.72
N ILE A 198 11.81 -3.74 21.97
CA ILE A 198 11.12 -4.12 20.73
C ILE A 198 12.11 -4.40 19.60
N TYR A 199 13.14 -3.57 19.45
CA TYR A 199 14.16 -3.70 18.39
C TYR A 199 15.28 -4.69 18.71
N GLN A 200 15.20 -5.42 19.82
CA GLN A 200 16.22 -6.39 20.18
C GLN A 200 16.19 -7.58 19.19
N PRO A 201 17.35 -8.16 18.82
CA PRO A 201 17.41 -9.32 17.93
C PRO A 201 16.53 -10.49 18.42
N THR A 202 16.09 -11.31 17.47
CA THR A 202 15.14 -12.40 17.69
C THR A 202 15.58 -13.33 18.82
N THR A 203 14.63 -13.71 19.67
CA THR A 203 14.87 -14.54 20.86
C THR A 203 14.15 -15.87 20.76
N SER A 204 14.68 -16.92 21.41
CA SER A 204 14.12 -18.27 21.38
C SER A 204 12.80 -18.45 22.14
N SER A 205 12.37 -17.44 22.90
CA SER A 205 11.14 -17.48 23.69
C SER A 205 9.95 -16.88 22.93
N VAL A 206 8.96 -17.72 22.64
CA VAL A 206 7.70 -17.36 21.93
C VAL A 206 6.94 -16.23 22.62
N LEU A 207 6.91 -16.21 23.96
CA LEU A 207 6.21 -15.17 24.74
C LEU A 207 6.82 -13.78 24.55
N ILE A 208 8.15 -13.69 24.40
CA ILE A 208 8.83 -12.41 24.16
C ILE A 208 8.54 -11.94 22.75
N GLU A 209 8.62 -12.83 21.75
CA GLU A 209 8.31 -12.46 20.36
C GLU A 209 6.84 -12.01 20.19
N GLN A 210 5.89 -12.72 20.80
CA GLN A 210 4.47 -12.33 20.75
C GLN A 210 4.21 -10.96 21.42
N SER A 211 5.01 -10.58 22.42
CA SER A 211 4.90 -9.25 23.04
C SER A 211 5.48 -8.13 22.17
N ARG A 212 6.42 -8.46 21.27
CA ARG A 212 7.15 -7.53 20.38
C ARG A 212 6.50 -7.34 19.02
N THR A 213 5.54 -8.19 18.65
CA THR A 213 4.84 -8.05 17.36
C THR A 213 4.24 -6.65 17.20
N PRO A 214 4.06 -6.16 15.97
CA PRO A 214 3.25 -4.97 15.72
C PRO A 214 1.91 -5.10 16.47
N TYR A 215 1.54 -4.07 17.24
CA TYR A 215 0.34 -4.06 18.10
C TYR A 215 0.35 -5.04 19.29
N GLY A 216 1.48 -5.67 19.60
CA GLY A 216 1.68 -6.49 20.80
C GLY A 216 1.62 -5.68 22.10
N SER A 217 1.68 -6.38 23.23
CA SER A 217 1.58 -5.75 24.56
C SER A 217 2.67 -4.71 24.82
N ALA A 218 3.90 -4.92 24.34
CA ALA A 218 4.98 -3.95 24.48
C ALA A 218 4.69 -2.65 23.71
N TRP A 219 4.12 -2.75 22.50
CA TRP A 219 3.74 -1.60 21.68
C TRP A 219 2.61 -0.79 22.32
N ILE A 220 1.61 -1.47 22.90
CA ILE A 220 0.50 -0.81 23.61
C ILE A 220 1.02 -0.06 24.85
N ILE A 221 1.85 -0.70 25.67
CA ILE A 221 2.44 -0.07 26.86
C ILE A 221 3.29 1.14 26.45
N MET A 222 4.13 0.99 25.42
CA MET A 222 4.92 2.09 24.85
C MET A 222 4.05 3.26 24.43
N SER A 223 2.92 2.98 23.76
CA SER A 223 1.97 4.01 23.31
C SER A 223 1.31 4.75 24.48
N ILE A 224 0.92 4.02 25.54
CA ILE A 224 0.37 4.61 26.77
C ILE A 224 1.40 5.50 27.47
N VAL A 225 2.63 5.02 27.63
CA VAL A 225 3.73 5.78 28.25
C VAL A 225 4.01 7.05 27.45
N THR A 226 4.01 6.95 26.13
CA THR A 226 4.19 8.09 25.22
C THR A 226 3.09 9.12 25.43
N LEU A 227 1.82 8.69 25.48
CA LEU A 227 0.67 9.56 25.70
C LEU A 227 0.74 10.26 27.07
N LEU A 228 1.15 9.55 28.12
CA LEU A 228 1.36 10.12 29.46
C LEU A 228 2.52 11.13 29.47
N ALA A 229 3.64 10.81 28.82
CA ALA A 229 4.77 11.73 28.69
C ALA A 229 4.34 13.03 28.04
N PHE A 230 3.56 12.94 26.95
CA PHE A 230 2.99 14.10 26.26
C PHE A 230 1.99 14.86 27.12
N ALA A 231 1.12 14.19 27.88
CA ALA A 231 0.18 14.88 28.77
C ALA A 231 0.91 15.70 29.85
N VAL A 232 1.96 15.13 30.45
CA VAL A 232 2.76 15.78 31.50
C VAL A 232 3.57 16.95 30.94
N LEU A 233 4.32 16.72 29.85
CA LEU A 233 5.14 17.77 29.21
C LEU A 233 4.28 18.84 28.53
N GLY A 234 3.13 18.45 27.98
CA GLY A 234 2.14 19.34 27.39
C GLY A 234 1.53 20.26 28.45
N ARG A 235 1.21 19.73 29.64
CA ARG A 235 0.72 20.55 30.76
C ARG A 235 1.78 21.55 31.25
N TRP A 236 3.03 21.11 31.37
CA TRP A 236 4.15 21.99 31.71
C TRP A 236 4.33 23.11 30.67
N SER A 237 4.35 22.74 29.38
CA SER A 237 4.45 23.68 28.26
C SER A 237 3.28 24.68 28.25
N TRP A 238 2.06 24.22 28.54
CA TRP A 238 0.86 25.06 28.58
C TRP A 238 0.93 26.13 29.66
N ASP A 239 1.41 25.78 30.86
CA ASP A 239 1.61 26.72 31.96
C ASP A 239 2.60 27.82 31.59
N PHE A 240 3.61 27.50 30.76
CA PHE A 240 4.55 28.47 30.20
C PHE A 240 3.89 29.35 29.13
N ILE A 241 3.20 28.74 28.16
CA ILE A 241 2.50 29.44 27.08
C ILE A 241 1.49 30.45 27.68
N ARG A 242 0.84 30.10 28.80
CA ARG A 242 -0.16 30.95 29.46
C ARG A 242 0.40 32.31 29.95
N GLN A 243 1.71 32.49 29.99
CA GLN A 243 2.31 33.68 30.60
C GLN A 243 2.64 34.78 29.60
N THR A 244 2.64 34.49 28.30
CA THR A 244 2.96 35.48 27.26
C THR A 244 1.87 35.53 26.21
N ASP A 245 1.25 36.70 26.06
CA ASP A 245 0.10 36.87 25.15
C ASP A 245 0.45 36.73 23.66
N ILE A 246 1.73 36.84 23.31
CA ILE A 246 2.23 36.59 21.95
C ILE A 246 2.31 35.08 21.70
N ILE A 247 2.88 34.31 22.63
CA ILE A 247 3.05 32.86 22.48
C ILE A 247 1.69 32.15 22.52
N LYS A 248 0.75 32.58 23.38
CA LYS A 248 -0.63 32.05 23.37
C LYS A 248 -1.29 32.12 22.00
N ARG A 249 -1.21 33.30 21.35
CA ARG A 249 -1.85 33.52 20.05
C ARG A 249 -1.16 32.72 18.96
N PHE A 250 0.18 32.68 18.96
CA PHE A 250 0.96 31.84 18.05
C PHE A 250 0.54 30.37 18.15
N VAL A 251 0.51 29.81 19.37
CA VAL A 251 0.17 28.40 19.59
C VAL A 251 -1.28 28.09 19.20
N MET A 252 -2.24 28.97 19.53
CA MET A 252 -3.64 28.78 19.10
C MET A 252 -3.81 28.83 17.58
N LEU A 253 -3.09 29.72 16.90
CA LEU A 253 -3.14 29.85 15.44
C LEU A 253 -2.51 28.63 14.75
N LEU A 254 -1.46 28.10 15.35
CA LEU A 254 -0.78 26.90 14.87
C LEU A 254 -1.61 25.63 15.11
N LEU A 255 -2.24 25.48 16.28
CA LEU A 255 -3.17 24.37 16.55
C LEU A 255 -4.39 24.37 15.62
N THR A 256 -4.96 25.55 15.34
CA THR A 256 -6.06 25.69 14.38
C THR A 256 -5.60 25.34 12.96
N SER A 257 -4.45 25.84 12.51
CA SER A 257 -3.88 25.47 11.21
C SER A 257 -3.64 23.96 11.07
N ILE A 258 -3.09 23.29 12.09
CA ILE A 258 -2.86 21.84 12.06
C ILE A 258 -4.18 21.08 12.00
N THR A 259 -5.17 21.47 12.79
CA THR A 259 -6.49 20.79 12.77
C THR A 259 -7.18 20.96 11.41
N PHE A 260 -7.12 22.15 10.81
CA PHE A 260 -7.60 22.35 9.43
C PHE A 260 -6.80 21.55 8.41
N ALA A 261 -5.47 21.46 8.54
CA ALA A 261 -4.62 20.66 7.66
C ALA A 261 -4.95 19.16 7.74
N ALA A 262 -5.09 18.64 8.96
CA ALA A 262 -5.41 17.24 9.22
C ALA A 262 -6.80 16.88 8.69
N ALA A 263 -7.79 17.75 8.92
CA ALA A 263 -9.14 17.57 8.36
C ALA A 263 -9.14 17.61 6.83
N GLY A 264 -8.46 18.60 6.24
CA GLY A 264 -8.35 18.74 4.78
C GLY A 264 -7.65 17.55 4.14
N SER A 265 -6.58 17.05 4.76
CA SER A 265 -5.92 15.82 4.35
C SER A 265 -6.87 14.63 4.41
N LEU A 266 -7.59 14.44 5.52
CA LEU A 266 -8.46 13.28 5.68
C LEU A 266 -9.55 13.27 4.60
N ILE A 267 -10.14 14.43 4.33
CA ILE A 267 -11.11 14.62 3.24
C ILE A 267 -10.47 14.30 1.89
N PHE A 268 -9.30 14.87 1.59
CA PHE A 268 -8.59 14.64 0.33
C PHE A 268 -8.30 13.15 0.13
N THR A 269 -7.82 12.46 1.17
CA THR A 269 -7.51 11.04 1.10
C THR A 269 -8.77 10.21 0.85
N VAL A 270 -9.87 10.46 1.58
CA VAL A 270 -11.15 9.76 1.35
C VAL A 270 -11.65 9.97 -0.07
N LEU A 271 -11.58 11.20 -0.60
CA LEU A 271 -11.98 11.51 -1.97
C LEU A 271 -11.08 10.80 -3.00
N MET A 272 -9.77 10.81 -2.78
CA MET A 272 -8.80 10.14 -3.66
C MET A 272 -9.04 8.63 -3.70
N PHE A 273 -9.24 7.99 -2.54
CA PHE A 273 -9.56 6.56 -2.47
C PHE A 273 -10.86 6.22 -3.19
N SER A 274 -11.91 7.04 -2.97
CA SER A 274 -13.20 6.83 -3.62
C SER A 274 -13.10 7.01 -5.14
N GLN A 275 -12.26 7.93 -5.60
CA GLN A 275 -11.99 8.12 -7.02
C GLN A 275 -11.18 6.95 -7.59
N MET A 276 -10.11 6.56 -6.91
CA MET A 276 -9.27 5.42 -7.30
C MET A 276 -10.09 4.14 -7.43
N GLU A 277 -10.97 3.85 -6.47
CA GLU A 277 -11.86 2.68 -6.52
C GLU A 277 -12.78 2.71 -7.75
N ARG A 278 -13.40 3.86 -8.06
CA ARG A 278 -14.20 4.01 -9.28
C ARG A 278 -13.38 3.84 -10.56
N ASP A 279 -12.18 4.40 -10.60
CA ASP A 279 -11.29 4.31 -11.75
C ASP A 279 -10.83 2.86 -11.97
N GLN A 280 -10.52 2.12 -10.90
CA GLN A 280 -10.14 0.71 -10.99
C GLN A 280 -11.30 -0.18 -11.41
N ILE A 281 -12.51 0.03 -10.87
CA ILE A 281 -13.71 -0.68 -11.30
C ILE A 281 -14.00 -0.39 -12.79
N GLY A 282 -13.87 0.87 -13.22
CA GLY A 282 -14.01 1.26 -14.63
C GLY A 282 -12.97 0.59 -15.54
N LEU A 283 -11.71 0.51 -15.11
CA LEU A 283 -10.64 -0.17 -15.84
C LEU A 283 -10.97 -1.65 -16.06
N VAL A 284 -11.27 -2.40 -14.98
CA VAL A 284 -11.57 -3.84 -15.12
C VAL A 284 -12.86 -4.07 -15.91
N THR A 285 -13.83 -3.16 -15.83
CA THR A 285 -15.07 -3.23 -16.63
C THR A 285 -14.73 -3.11 -18.12
N HIS A 286 -14.04 -2.05 -18.53
CA HIS A 286 -13.65 -1.87 -19.94
C HIS A 286 -12.72 -2.97 -20.46
N SER A 287 -11.77 -3.42 -19.64
CA SER A 287 -10.92 -4.56 -20.00
C SER A 287 -11.73 -5.84 -20.17
N SER A 288 -12.73 -6.09 -19.33
CA SER A 288 -13.61 -7.25 -19.48
C SER A 288 -14.49 -7.18 -20.74
N GLU A 289 -14.98 -5.99 -21.11
CA GLU A 289 -15.70 -5.77 -22.37
C GLU A 289 -14.79 -6.03 -23.58
N SER A 290 -13.53 -5.59 -23.51
CA SER A 290 -12.56 -5.84 -24.59
C SER A 290 -12.24 -7.33 -24.74
N GLU A 291 -12.15 -8.07 -23.65
CA GLU A 291 -11.93 -9.51 -23.66
C GLU A 291 -13.17 -10.28 -24.17
N LEU A 292 -14.38 -9.77 -23.90
CA LEU A 292 -15.60 -10.35 -24.46
C LEU A 292 -15.59 -10.27 -26.00
N ILE A 293 -15.18 -9.12 -26.55
CA ILE A 293 -15.01 -8.93 -28.00
C ILE A 293 -13.93 -9.88 -28.55
N PHE A 294 -12.81 -10.03 -27.84
CA PHE A 294 -11.76 -10.95 -28.24
C PHE A 294 -12.23 -12.41 -28.24
N THR A 295 -12.95 -12.82 -27.19
CA THR A 295 -13.55 -14.15 -27.05
C THR A 295 -14.52 -14.44 -28.20
N GLN A 296 -15.36 -13.46 -28.56
CA GLN A 296 -16.24 -13.56 -29.74
C GLN A 296 -15.45 -13.66 -31.05
N SER A 297 -14.35 -12.90 -31.17
CA SER A 297 -13.44 -12.98 -32.33
C SER A 297 -12.82 -14.36 -32.49
N GLN A 298 -12.48 -15.05 -31.39
CA GLN A 298 -11.99 -16.44 -31.45
C GLN A 298 -13.04 -17.42 -31.95
N LEU A 299 -14.31 -17.20 -31.63
CA LEU A 299 -15.41 -18.00 -32.16
C LEU A 299 -15.58 -17.79 -33.68
N ASP A 300 -15.56 -16.53 -34.12
CA ASP A 300 -15.65 -16.19 -35.54
C ASP A 300 -14.43 -16.71 -36.32
N MET A 301 -13.24 -16.65 -35.73
CA MET A 301 -12.01 -17.21 -36.30
C MET A 301 -12.09 -18.73 -36.42
N SER A 302 -12.62 -19.42 -35.40
CA SER A 302 -12.83 -20.87 -35.45
C SER A 302 -13.72 -21.24 -36.64
N MET A 303 -14.80 -20.51 -36.88
CA MET A 303 -15.68 -20.71 -38.04
C MET A 303 -15.00 -20.41 -39.37
N TYR A 304 -14.21 -19.34 -39.44
CA TYR A 304 -13.42 -19.04 -40.62
C TYR A 304 -12.47 -20.20 -40.98
N ILE A 305 -11.78 -20.75 -39.98
CA ILE A 305 -10.87 -21.90 -40.14
C ILE A 305 -11.65 -23.17 -40.53
N ALA A 306 -12.81 -23.42 -39.92
CA ALA A 306 -13.67 -24.56 -40.28
C ALA A 306 -14.13 -24.46 -41.74
N ARG A 307 -14.51 -23.28 -42.22
CA ARG A 307 -14.87 -23.04 -43.63
C ARG A 307 -13.68 -23.27 -44.56
N LEU A 308 -12.49 -22.78 -44.22
CA LEU A 308 -11.29 -22.99 -45.04
C LEU A 308 -10.91 -24.46 -45.13
N ALA A 309 -10.99 -25.20 -44.02
CA ALA A 309 -10.80 -26.65 -44.02
C ALA A 309 -11.89 -27.33 -44.87
N GLY A 310 -13.17 -26.99 -44.65
CA GLY A 310 -14.27 -27.68 -45.29
C GLY A 310 -14.47 -27.41 -46.78
N THR A 311 -13.83 -26.36 -47.30
CA THR A 311 -13.77 -26.07 -48.75
C THR A 311 -12.51 -26.62 -49.40
N ASN A 312 -11.60 -27.23 -48.63
CA ASN A 312 -10.34 -27.74 -49.16
C ASN A 312 -10.58 -29.04 -49.98
N PRO A 313 -10.17 -29.07 -51.26
CA PRO A 313 -10.40 -30.23 -52.12
C PRO A 313 -9.68 -31.49 -51.62
N VAL A 314 -8.56 -31.36 -50.90
CA VAL A 314 -7.82 -32.49 -50.32
C VAL A 314 -8.65 -33.20 -49.25
N ILE A 315 -9.32 -32.44 -48.37
CA ILE A 315 -10.19 -33.03 -47.34
C ILE A 315 -11.41 -33.68 -47.97
N LEU A 316 -12.05 -32.98 -48.91
CA LEU A 316 -13.24 -33.50 -49.60
C LEU A 316 -12.94 -34.81 -50.32
N GLN A 317 -11.80 -34.90 -51.01
CA GLN A 317 -11.37 -36.13 -51.68
C GLN A 317 -11.03 -37.23 -50.67
N ALA A 318 -10.27 -36.91 -49.61
CA ALA A 318 -9.86 -37.88 -48.61
C ALA A 318 -11.06 -38.53 -47.90
N ILE A 319 -12.11 -37.76 -47.57
CA ILE A 319 -13.33 -38.30 -46.95
C ILE A 319 -14.13 -39.14 -47.94
N LYS A 320 -14.20 -38.72 -49.21
CA LYS A 320 -14.89 -39.47 -50.26
C LYS A 320 -14.24 -40.83 -50.55
N GLU A 321 -12.91 -40.88 -50.56
CA GLU A 321 -12.12 -42.08 -50.81
C GLU A 321 -11.89 -42.94 -49.56
N GLY A 322 -12.21 -42.42 -48.37
CA GLY A 322 -11.89 -43.07 -47.10
C GLY A 322 -10.39 -43.09 -46.78
N ASP A 323 -9.62 -42.15 -47.34
CA ASP A 323 -8.18 -42.02 -47.13
C ASP A 323 -7.88 -41.31 -45.80
N TYR A 324 -7.88 -42.12 -44.74
CA TYR A 324 -7.57 -41.68 -43.39
C TYR A 324 -6.17 -41.05 -43.27
N THR A 325 -5.17 -41.57 -43.98
CA THR A 325 -3.77 -41.14 -43.81
C THR A 325 -3.60 -39.70 -44.26
N ASN A 326 -4.15 -39.34 -45.42
CA ASN A 326 -4.09 -37.98 -45.93
C ASN A 326 -4.97 -37.01 -45.12
N ALA A 327 -6.12 -37.47 -44.63
CA ALA A 327 -7.00 -36.66 -43.79
C ALA A 327 -6.37 -36.33 -42.42
N SER A 328 -5.75 -37.30 -41.75
CA SER A 328 -5.02 -37.10 -40.49
C SER A 328 -3.81 -36.17 -40.67
N LEU A 329 -2.97 -36.43 -41.68
CA LEU A 329 -1.83 -35.57 -41.99
C LEU A 329 -2.22 -34.12 -42.29
N PHE A 330 -3.36 -33.93 -42.96
CA PHE A 330 -3.92 -32.60 -43.18
C PHE A 330 -4.34 -31.97 -41.86
N ALA A 331 -5.13 -32.68 -41.05
CA ALA A 331 -5.68 -32.18 -39.79
C ALA A 331 -4.57 -31.74 -38.83
N ASP A 332 -3.52 -32.55 -38.66
CA ASP A 332 -2.38 -32.24 -37.79
C ASP A 332 -1.66 -30.96 -38.22
N ARG A 333 -1.32 -30.85 -39.51
CA ARG A 333 -0.68 -29.64 -40.05
C ARG A 333 -1.56 -28.41 -39.90
N TYR A 334 -2.86 -28.59 -40.05
CA TYR A 334 -3.82 -27.48 -39.97
C TYR A 334 -3.90 -26.94 -38.53
N VAL A 335 -3.93 -27.84 -37.53
CA VAL A 335 -3.87 -27.48 -36.12
C VAL A 335 -2.57 -26.72 -35.81
N GLU A 336 -1.42 -27.23 -36.24
CA GLU A 336 -0.12 -26.58 -36.04
C GLU A 336 -0.03 -25.18 -36.67
N GLN A 337 -0.55 -25.01 -37.88
CA GLN A 337 -0.46 -23.74 -38.63
C GLN A 337 -1.44 -22.68 -38.11
N THR A 338 -2.66 -23.09 -37.75
CA THR A 338 -3.73 -22.16 -37.40
C THR A 338 -3.82 -21.89 -35.90
N LYS A 339 -3.08 -22.64 -35.07
CA LYS A 339 -3.07 -22.55 -33.61
C LYS A 339 -4.43 -22.77 -32.94
N ILE A 340 -5.35 -23.45 -33.63
CA ILE A 340 -6.56 -24.00 -32.99
C ILE A 340 -6.16 -25.13 -32.05
N SER A 341 -7.01 -25.44 -31.07
CA SER A 341 -6.73 -26.50 -30.11
C SER A 341 -6.98 -27.87 -30.71
N HIS A 342 -8.06 -28.02 -31.49
CA HIS A 342 -8.44 -29.29 -32.11
C HIS A 342 -9.10 -29.08 -33.47
N LEU A 343 -8.94 -30.06 -34.35
CA LEU A 343 -9.71 -30.23 -35.58
C LEU A 343 -10.25 -31.65 -35.65
N ARG A 344 -11.56 -31.78 -35.89
CA ARG A 344 -12.22 -33.08 -36.09
C ARG A 344 -12.93 -33.12 -37.43
N LEU A 345 -12.84 -34.26 -38.10
CA LEU A 345 -13.62 -34.55 -39.31
C LEU A 345 -14.66 -35.60 -38.97
N TYR A 346 -15.90 -35.36 -39.38
CA TYR A 346 -17.02 -36.26 -39.19
C TYR A 346 -17.48 -36.81 -40.53
N THR A 347 -17.93 -38.06 -40.54
CA THR A 347 -18.66 -38.64 -41.67
C THR A 347 -20.09 -38.10 -41.74
N LYS A 348 -20.79 -38.33 -42.86
CA LYS A 348 -22.22 -38.00 -43.01
C LYS A 348 -23.14 -38.67 -41.99
N TYR A 349 -22.65 -39.68 -41.27
CA TYR A 349 -23.38 -40.39 -40.22
C TYR A 349 -23.06 -39.88 -38.80
N GLY A 350 -22.18 -38.87 -38.67
CA GLY A 350 -21.78 -38.31 -37.38
C GLY A 350 -20.72 -39.15 -36.63
N GLU A 351 -20.02 -40.05 -37.33
CA GLU A 351 -18.85 -40.75 -36.81
C GLU A 351 -17.61 -39.86 -36.94
N VAL A 352 -16.74 -39.84 -35.93
CA VAL A 352 -15.45 -39.14 -36.01
C VAL A 352 -14.53 -39.91 -36.96
N PHE A 353 -14.26 -39.34 -38.13
CA PHE A 353 -13.36 -39.89 -39.14
C PHE A 353 -11.88 -39.66 -38.80
N VAL A 354 -11.55 -38.45 -38.33
CA VAL A 354 -10.19 -38.06 -37.92
C VAL A 354 -10.28 -37.09 -36.75
N SER A 355 -9.40 -37.24 -35.76
CA SER A 355 -9.20 -36.29 -34.67
C SER A 355 -7.71 -35.98 -34.52
N ALA A 356 -7.30 -34.75 -34.80
CA ALA A 356 -5.89 -34.33 -34.84
C ALA A 356 -5.16 -34.35 -33.48
N THR A 357 -5.87 -34.59 -32.36
CA THR A 357 -5.28 -34.43 -31.01
C THR A 357 -5.63 -35.56 -30.07
N ASP A 358 -6.79 -36.20 -30.25
CA ASP A 358 -7.14 -37.39 -29.50
C ASP A 358 -7.56 -38.52 -30.44
N PRO A 359 -6.61 -39.37 -30.88
CA PRO A 359 -6.89 -40.52 -31.72
C PRO A 359 -7.89 -41.51 -31.09
N ARG A 360 -8.12 -41.45 -29.77
CA ARG A 360 -9.07 -42.34 -29.09
C ARG A 360 -10.52 -41.99 -29.42
N GLU A 361 -10.80 -40.77 -29.88
CA GLU A 361 -12.13 -40.32 -30.28
C GLU A 361 -12.53 -40.82 -31.67
N GLU A 362 -11.58 -41.33 -32.45
CA GLU A 362 -11.83 -41.82 -33.80
C GLU A 362 -12.73 -43.05 -33.79
N HIS A 363 -13.55 -43.17 -34.83
CA HIS A 363 -14.60 -44.18 -34.96
C HIS A 363 -15.69 -44.14 -33.88
N GLN A 364 -15.67 -43.15 -32.98
CA GLN A 364 -16.76 -42.94 -32.04
C GLN A 364 -17.92 -42.21 -32.72
N LEU A 365 -19.14 -42.66 -32.41
CA LEU A 365 -20.36 -42.06 -32.91
C LEU A 365 -20.73 -40.85 -32.03
N SER A 366 -20.77 -39.65 -32.61
CA SER A 366 -21.10 -38.40 -31.89
C SER A 366 -22.59 -38.02 -32.04
N THR A 367 -23.48 -39.02 -31.98
CA THR A 367 -24.93 -38.85 -32.27
C THR A 367 -25.69 -37.99 -31.26
N THR A 368 -25.12 -37.74 -30.08
CA THR A 368 -25.73 -36.92 -29.04
C THR A 368 -25.39 -35.44 -29.16
N ASP A 369 -24.55 -35.05 -30.12
CA ASP A 369 -24.14 -33.66 -30.30
C ASP A 369 -25.19 -32.86 -31.11
N PRO A 370 -25.91 -31.92 -30.48
CA PRO A 370 -26.97 -31.17 -31.14
C PRO A 370 -26.44 -30.21 -32.22
N LEU A 371 -25.22 -29.68 -32.04
CA LEU A 371 -24.61 -28.73 -32.97
C LEU A 371 -24.16 -29.45 -34.25
N LEU A 372 -23.54 -30.63 -34.10
CA LEU A 372 -23.22 -31.51 -35.23
C LEU A 372 -24.47 -31.99 -35.96
N GLY A 373 -25.50 -32.41 -35.22
CA GLY A 373 -26.79 -32.80 -35.80
C GLY A 373 -27.42 -31.68 -36.63
N TYR A 374 -27.41 -30.45 -36.12
CA TYR A 374 -27.90 -29.27 -36.84
C TYR A 374 -27.16 -29.04 -38.16
N VAL A 375 -25.82 -29.13 -38.15
CA VAL A 375 -24.99 -28.94 -39.36
C VAL A 375 -25.22 -30.03 -40.40
N LEU A 376 -25.25 -31.30 -39.99
CA LEU A 376 -25.43 -32.44 -40.90
C LEU A 376 -26.85 -32.47 -41.50
N VAL A 377 -27.89 -32.16 -40.71
CA VAL A 377 -29.29 -32.18 -41.19
C VAL A 377 -29.59 -30.99 -42.09
N ASN A 378 -29.20 -29.78 -41.67
CA ASN A 378 -29.55 -28.55 -42.41
C ASN A 378 -28.55 -28.22 -43.52
N LYS A 379 -27.40 -28.89 -43.57
CA LYS A 379 -26.29 -28.59 -44.49
C LYS A 379 -25.83 -27.13 -44.40
N THR A 380 -25.84 -26.59 -43.18
CA THR A 380 -25.44 -25.21 -42.87
C THR A 380 -24.32 -25.18 -41.85
N GLN A 381 -23.55 -24.11 -41.81
CA GLN A 381 -22.53 -23.89 -40.78
C GLN A 381 -23.16 -23.47 -39.44
N ALA A 382 -22.52 -23.81 -38.32
CA ALA A 382 -22.93 -23.37 -36.97
C ALA A 382 -21.71 -23.17 -36.05
N GLN A 383 -21.80 -22.22 -35.14
CA GLN A 383 -20.75 -21.94 -34.14
C GLN A 383 -21.41 -21.68 -32.78
N SER A 384 -20.73 -22.07 -31.70
CA SER A 384 -21.15 -21.76 -30.34
C SER A 384 -19.98 -21.84 -29.38
N PHE A 385 -20.10 -21.18 -28.23
CA PHE A 385 -19.33 -21.57 -27.06
C PHE A 385 -19.91 -22.85 -26.46
N ASP A 386 -19.07 -23.71 -25.94
CA ASP A 386 -19.46 -24.98 -25.32
C ASP A 386 -18.46 -25.33 -24.21
N THR A 387 -18.69 -26.46 -23.53
CA THR A 387 -17.81 -26.98 -22.50
C THR A 387 -17.31 -28.37 -22.87
N VAL A 388 -16.01 -28.60 -22.69
CA VAL A 388 -15.40 -29.92 -22.88
C VAL A 388 -14.88 -30.44 -21.55
N LYS A 389 -14.94 -31.76 -21.36
CA LYS A 389 -14.38 -32.42 -20.19
C LYS A 389 -12.85 -32.33 -20.24
N GLY A 390 -12.25 -31.50 -19.39
CA GLY A 390 -10.81 -31.44 -19.22
C GLY A 390 -10.27 -32.52 -18.26
N VAL A 391 -8.94 -32.58 -18.12
CA VAL A 391 -8.23 -33.57 -17.29
C VAL A 391 -8.54 -33.39 -15.80
N LEU A 392 -8.58 -32.13 -15.34
CA LEU A 392 -8.84 -31.78 -13.93
C LEU A 392 -10.22 -31.18 -13.74
N VAL A 393 -10.63 -30.32 -14.67
CA VAL A 393 -11.86 -29.52 -14.63
C VAL A 393 -12.41 -29.36 -16.04
N PRO A 394 -13.73 -29.17 -16.21
CA PRO A 394 -14.30 -28.76 -17.49
C PRO A 394 -13.66 -27.45 -17.99
N GLN A 395 -13.54 -27.30 -19.31
CA GLN A 395 -12.99 -26.11 -19.95
C GLN A 395 -14.01 -25.51 -20.91
N ILE A 396 -13.96 -24.19 -21.06
CA ILE A 396 -14.76 -23.49 -22.07
C ILE A 396 -14.04 -23.59 -23.40
N ILE A 397 -14.80 -23.85 -24.46
CA ILE A 397 -14.31 -23.91 -25.82
C ILE A 397 -15.16 -23.02 -26.73
N ALA A 398 -14.53 -22.41 -27.72
CA ALA A 398 -15.19 -21.89 -28.90
C ALA A 398 -15.12 -22.97 -29.97
N ARG A 399 -16.28 -23.47 -30.42
CA ARG A 399 -16.34 -24.52 -31.44
C ARG A 399 -17.17 -24.08 -32.63
N ALA A 400 -16.71 -24.46 -33.82
CA ALA A 400 -17.35 -24.13 -35.07
C ALA A 400 -17.39 -25.34 -36.00
N LEU A 401 -18.52 -25.55 -36.64
CA LEU A 401 -18.77 -26.66 -37.53
C LEU A 401 -19.18 -26.18 -38.92
N TYR A 402 -18.59 -26.80 -39.94
CA TYR A 402 -18.87 -26.49 -41.34
C TYR A 402 -19.17 -27.78 -42.13
N PRO A 403 -20.22 -27.81 -42.96
CA PRO A 403 -20.60 -29.00 -43.72
C PRO A 403 -19.63 -29.26 -44.87
N LEU A 404 -19.27 -30.53 -45.07
CA LEU A 404 -18.40 -30.98 -46.16
C LEU A 404 -19.27 -31.41 -47.33
N ILE A 405 -19.35 -30.57 -48.36
CA ILE A 405 -20.23 -30.77 -49.50
C ILE A 405 -19.39 -30.79 -50.78
N GLN A 406 -19.57 -31.84 -51.58
CA GLN A 406 -18.96 -31.97 -52.90
C GLN A 406 -20.04 -32.31 -53.92
N GLU A 407 -20.15 -31.54 -55.00
CA GLU A 407 -21.15 -31.77 -56.08
C GLU A 407 -22.62 -31.86 -55.57
N GLY A 408 -22.93 -31.23 -54.43
CA GLY A 408 -24.25 -31.25 -53.81
C GLY A 408 -24.51 -32.43 -52.85
N GLU A 409 -23.58 -33.39 -52.78
CA GLU A 409 -23.61 -34.49 -51.81
C GLU A 409 -22.95 -34.06 -50.49
N LEU A 410 -23.60 -34.39 -49.36
CA LEU A 410 -23.03 -34.22 -48.03
C LEU A 410 -22.10 -35.40 -47.73
N LEU A 411 -20.81 -35.12 -47.61
CA LEU A 411 -19.78 -36.09 -47.24
C LEU A 411 -19.60 -36.19 -45.72
N GLY A 412 -19.87 -35.11 -45.00
CA GLY A 412 -19.63 -35.02 -43.56
C GLY A 412 -19.63 -33.59 -43.02
N ALA A 413 -18.90 -33.37 -41.92
CA ALA A 413 -18.67 -32.05 -41.34
C ALA A 413 -17.23 -31.91 -40.83
N VAL A 414 -16.68 -30.71 -40.81
CA VAL A 414 -15.45 -30.38 -40.11
C VAL A 414 -15.78 -29.55 -38.89
N GLU A 415 -15.15 -29.87 -37.77
CA GLU A 415 -15.17 -29.09 -36.55
C GLU A 415 -13.79 -28.51 -36.28
N THR A 416 -13.77 -27.26 -35.86
CA THR A 416 -12.61 -26.61 -35.24
C THR A 416 -12.95 -26.19 -33.82
N VAL A 417 -11.98 -26.31 -32.92
CA VAL A 417 -12.14 -25.98 -31.51
C VAL A 417 -10.97 -25.11 -31.05
N TYR A 418 -11.28 -24.02 -30.37
CA TYR A 418 -10.33 -23.21 -29.61
C TYR A 418 -10.66 -23.30 -28.12
N THR A 419 -9.68 -23.67 -27.30
CA THR A 419 -9.85 -23.88 -25.87
C THR A 419 -9.33 -22.68 -25.06
N PHE A 420 -10.15 -22.17 -24.15
CA PHE A 420 -9.77 -21.10 -23.22
C PHE A 420 -9.04 -21.70 -22.01
N ASP A 421 -7.74 -21.94 -22.16
CA ASP A 421 -6.88 -22.58 -21.16
C ASP A 421 -5.97 -21.58 -20.41
N ASN A 422 -5.05 -22.10 -19.60
CA ASN A 422 -4.09 -21.25 -18.86
C ASN A 422 -3.11 -20.51 -19.78
N ALA A 423 -2.80 -21.04 -20.97
CA ALA A 423 -1.92 -20.36 -21.90
C ALA A 423 -2.60 -19.13 -22.49
N HIS A 424 -3.90 -19.21 -22.78
CA HIS A 424 -4.71 -18.05 -23.13
C HIS A 424 -4.81 -17.03 -21.98
N ALA A 425 -5.05 -17.51 -20.75
CA ALA A 425 -5.07 -16.65 -19.57
C ALA A 425 -3.74 -15.90 -19.36
N ASP A 426 -2.61 -16.57 -19.54
CA ASP A 426 -1.28 -15.98 -19.44
C ASP A 426 -1.00 -14.97 -20.55
N TYR A 427 -1.46 -15.25 -21.78
CA TYR A 427 -1.35 -14.32 -22.89
C TYR A 427 -2.05 -12.99 -22.55
N ILE A 428 -3.26 -13.04 -22.00
CA ILE A 428 -4.02 -11.84 -21.62
C ILE A 428 -3.32 -11.09 -20.49
N LYS A 429 -2.86 -11.79 -19.44
CA LYS A 429 -2.12 -11.14 -18.36
C LYS A 429 -0.83 -10.49 -18.84
N SER A 430 -0.14 -11.10 -19.80
CA SER A 430 1.06 -10.50 -20.40
C SER A 430 0.75 -9.23 -21.21
N ALA A 431 -0.43 -9.16 -21.84
CA ALA A 431 -0.86 -8.03 -22.66
C ALA A 431 -1.50 -6.89 -21.86
N THR A 432 -2.21 -7.22 -20.78
CA THR A 432 -3.05 -6.27 -20.02
C THR A 432 -2.50 -5.94 -18.63
N HIS A 433 -1.60 -6.77 -18.10
CA HIS A 433 -1.17 -6.77 -16.70
C HIS A 433 -2.31 -6.99 -15.69
N LEU A 434 -3.48 -7.45 -16.14
CA LEU A 434 -4.61 -7.80 -15.29
C LEU A 434 -4.68 -9.31 -15.11
N ASP A 435 -5.18 -9.74 -13.95
CA ASP A 435 -5.47 -11.14 -13.72
C ASP A 435 -6.73 -11.55 -14.46
N ILE A 436 -6.72 -12.74 -15.05
CA ILE A 436 -7.90 -13.31 -15.70
C ILE A 436 -8.18 -14.71 -15.19
N THR A 437 -9.47 -15.02 -15.04
CA THR A 437 -9.94 -16.36 -14.68
C THR A 437 -11.14 -16.73 -15.52
N PHE A 438 -11.11 -17.91 -16.14
CA PHE A 438 -12.25 -18.53 -16.80
C PHE A 438 -12.93 -19.50 -15.83
N PHE A 439 -14.26 -19.55 -15.89
CA PHE A 439 -15.10 -20.39 -15.04
C PHE A 439 -16.06 -21.20 -15.91
N THR A 440 -16.11 -22.50 -15.68
CA THR A 440 -17.20 -23.35 -16.20
C THR A 440 -18.26 -23.47 -15.10
N GLY A 441 -19.45 -22.91 -15.35
CA GLY A 441 -20.38 -22.55 -14.29
C GLY A 441 -19.69 -21.71 -13.21
N ALA A 442 -19.72 -22.17 -11.96
CA ALA A 442 -19.05 -21.50 -10.83
C ALA A 442 -17.61 -21.99 -10.58
N GLN A 443 -17.10 -22.99 -11.30
CA GLN A 443 -15.81 -23.62 -11.06
C GLN A 443 -14.71 -23.01 -11.95
N ARG A 444 -13.56 -22.65 -11.36
CA ARG A 444 -12.40 -22.12 -12.10
C ARG A 444 -11.81 -23.18 -13.04
N SER A 445 -11.84 -22.91 -14.34
CA SER A 445 -11.30 -23.78 -15.39
C SER A 445 -9.86 -23.41 -15.79
N ALA A 446 -9.58 -22.11 -15.88
CA ALA A 446 -8.25 -21.55 -16.13
C ALA A 446 -8.07 -20.24 -15.35
N THR A 447 -6.88 -19.97 -14.83
CA THR A 447 -6.65 -18.74 -14.04
C THR A 447 -5.19 -18.33 -14.06
N THR A 448 -4.92 -17.03 -13.94
CA THR A 448 -3.60 -16.47 -13.66
C THR A 448 -3.28 -16.34 -12.18
N LEU A 449 -4.27 -16.57 -11.32
CA LEU A 449 -4.12 -16.56 -9.87
C LEU A 449 -3.37 -17.81 -9.40
N VAL A 450 -2.39 -17.59 -8.54
CA VAL A 450 -1.58 -18.65 -7.93
C VAL A 450 -2.16 -18.97 -6.57
N SER A 451 -2.23 -20.25 -6.23
CA SER A 451 -2.75 -20.74 -4.96
C SER A 451 -1.84 -20.33 -3.79
N SER A 452 -2.28 -20.59 -2.56
CA SER A 452 -1.54 -20.24 -1.33
C SER A 452 -0.18 -20.93 -1.19
N ASP A 453 0.10 -21.95 -2.01
CA ASP A 453 1.41 -22.62 -2.08
C ASP A 453 2.45 -21.84 -2.90
N GLY A 454 2.04 -20.76 -3.58
CA GLY A 454 2.90 -19.91 -4.40
C GLY A 454 3.40 -20.56 -5.70
N VAL A 455 2.91 -21.75 -6.05
CA VAL A 455 3.40 -22.51 -7.22
C VAL A 455 2.26 -23.02 -8.10
N SER A 456 1.18 -23.56 -7.51
CA SER A 456 0.08 -24.12 -8.28
C SER A 456 -0.93 -23.04 -8.68
N ARG A 457 -1.61 -23.23 -9.82
CA ARG A 457 -2.72 -22.35 -10.21
C ARG A 457 -3.94 -22.64 -9.34
N TRP A 458 -4.72 -21.62 -9.02
CA TRP A 458 -5.93 -21.75 -8.20
C TRP A 458 -7.13 -22.31 -8.99
N ILE A 459 -6.95 -23.46 -9.64
CA ILE A 459 -7.91 -24.12 -10.52
C ILE A 459 -8.81 -25.07 -9.71
N GLY A 460 -10.05 -25.27 -10.15
CA GLY A 460 -10.99 -26.23 -9.57
C GLY A 460 -11.72 -25.75 -8.32
N SER A 461 -11.33 -24.60 -7.77
CA SER A 461 -12.07 -23.90 -6.73
C SER A 461 -13.33 -23.23 -7.30
N PHE A 462 -14.33 -23.05 -6.45
CA PHE A 462 -15.58 -22.39 -6.82
C PHE A 462 -15.53 -20.90 -6.45
N THR A 463 -16.27 -20.08 -7.19
CA THR A 463 -16.59 -18.73 -6.70
C THR A 463 -17.67 -18.83 -5.62
N THR A 464 -17.45 -18.17 -4.48
CA THR A 464 -18.39 -18.15 -3.35
C THR A 464 -19.15 -16.84 -3.23
N GLU A 465 -18.88 -15.87 -4.11
CA GLU A 465 -19.51 -14.56 -4.09
C GLU A 465 -20.96 -14.62 -4.59
N PRO A 466 -21.97 -14.37 -3.73
CA PRO A 466 -23.39 -14.55 -4.07
C PRO A 466 -23.85 -13.65 -5.22
N ASP A 467 -23.35 -12.41 -5.25
CA ASP A 467 -23.71 -11.43 -6.29
C ASP A 467 -23.19 -11.87 -7.67
N VAL A 468 -22.02 -12.50 -7.72
CA VAL A 468 -21.45 -13.05 -8.97
C VAL A 468 -22.27 -14.24 -9.45
N VAL A 469 -22.61 -15.16 -8.55
CA VAL A 469 -23.39 -16.36 -8.93
C VAL A 469 -24.77 -15.95 -9.42
N SER A 470 -25.50 -15.13 -8.67
CA SER A 470 -26.86 -14.73 -9.04
C SER A 470 -26.90 -13.88 -10.31
N GLN A 471 -26.08 -12.83 -10.42
CA GLN A 471 -26.18 -11.93 -11.56
C GLN A 471 -25.46 -12.49 -12.80
N ALA A 472 -24.22 -12.95 -12.69
CA ALA A 472 -23.45 -13.39 -13.86
C ALA A 472 -23.83 -14.80 -14.32
N LEU A 473 -24.09 -15.75 -13.42
CA LEU A 473 -24.43 -17.11 -13.84
C LEU A 473 -25.94 -17.33 -14.01
N GLU A 474 -26.78 -16.85 -13.09
CA GLU A 474 -28.24 -17.12 -13.15
C GLU A 474 -28.97 -16.13 -14.08
N HIS A 475 -28.66 -14.83 -14.02
CA HIS A 475 -29.28 -13.82 -14.89
C HIS A 475 -28.48 -13.56 -16.19
N GLY A 476 -27.21 -13.93 -16.24
CA GLY A 476 -26.35 -13.68 -17.40
C GLY A 476 -26.04 -12.20 -17.61
N GLU A 477 -25.97 -11.41 -16.53
CA GLU A 477 -25.65 -9.98 -16.57
C GLU A 477 -24.19 -9.75 -16.14
N PRO A 478 -23.48 -8.79 -16.76
CA PRO A 478 -22.12 -8.45 -16.34
C PRO A 478 -22.11 -7.81 -14.96
N VAL A 479 -21.10 -8.13 -14.15
CA VAL A 479 -20.99 -7.64 -12.77
C VAL A 479 -19.59 -7.13 -12.51
N ALA A 480 -19.47 -5.87 -12.06
CA ALA A 480 -18.21 -5.32 -11.59
C ALA A 480 -18.31 -4.97 -10.10
N LEU A 481 -17.43 -5.56 -9.29
CA LEU A 481 -17.44 -5.39 -7.85
C LEU A 481 -16.05 -5.52 -7.24
N LYS A 482 -15.98 -5.21 -5.96
CA LYS A 482 -14.80 -5.45 -5.14
C LYS A 482 -15.01 -6.72 -4.34
N THR A 483 -14.12 -7.69 -4.51
CA THR A 483 -14.22 -9.02 -3.90
C THR A 483 -12.92 -9.39 -3.23
N SER A 484 -12.97 -10.33 -2.29
CA SER A 484 -11.76 -10.96 -1.79
C SER A 484 -11.47 -12.26 -2.54
N MET A 485 -10.22 -12.47 -2.91
CA MET A 485 -9.71 -13.72 -3.48
C MET A 485 -8.38 -14.02 -2.80
N LEU A 486 -8.19 -15.25 -2.29
CA LEU A 486 -6.94 -15.68 -1.64
C LEU A 486 -6.49 -14.74 -0.50
N ASP A 487 -7.43 -14.29 0.34
CA ASP A 487 -7.21 -13.32 1.44
C ASP A 487 -6.72 -11.93 0.99
N GLU A 488 -6.69 -11.67 -0.31
CA GLU A 488 -6.41 -10.35 -0.88
C GLU A 488 -7.68 -9.71 -1.43
N THR A 489 -7.67 -8.38 -1.55
CA THR A 489 -8.80 -7.63 -2.12
C THR A 489 -8.52 -7.31 -3.58
N TYR A 490 -9.49 -7.61 -4.44
CA TYR A 490 -9.44 -7.36 -5.87
C TYR A 490 -10.61 -6.49 -6.33
N TYR A 491 -10.35 -5.65 -7.33
CA TYR A 491 -11.40 -5.11 -8.18
C TYR A 491 -11.59 -6.09 -9.34
N ALA A 492 -12.80 -6.62 -9.53
CA ALA A 492 -13.06 -7.65 -10.52
C ALA A 492 -14.33 -7.33 -11.33
N SER A 493 -14.27 -7.63 -12.62
CA SER A 493 -15.41 -7.59 -13.53
C SER A 493 -15.64 -8.97 -14.13
N TYR A 494 -16.87 -9.48 -14.04
CA TYR A 494 -17.31 -10.78 -14.49
C TYR A 494 -18.20 -10.64 -15.72
N GLN A 495 -17.89 -11.41 -16.75
CA GLN A 495 -18.59 -11.42 -18.02
C GLN A 495 -19.11 -12.83 -18.31
N PRO A 496 -20.42 -13.01 -18.52
CA PRO A 496 -21.01 -14.31 -18.79
C PRO A 496 -20.70 -14.78 -20.22
N ILE A 497 -20.46 -16.08 -20.37
CA ILE A 497 -20.30 -16.74 -21.66
C ILE A 497 -21.55 -17.57 -21.94
N ARG A 498 -22.17 -17.33 -23.09
CA ARG A 498 -23.45 -17.92 -23.47
C ARG A 498 -23.29 -18.95 -24.57
N HIS A 499 -24.06 -20.02 -24.49
CA HIS A 499 -24.25 -20.98 -25.57
C HIS A 499 -25.23 -20.42 -26.62
N LEU A 500 -25.33 -21.09 -27.77
CA LEU A 500 -26.22 -20.72 -28.88
C LEU A 500 -27.70 -20.61 -28.47
N ASP A 501 -28.13 -21.38 -27.48
CA ASP A 501 -29.50 -21.35 -26.94
C ASP A 501 -29.75 -20.19 -25.96
N GLY A 502 -28.73 -19.37 -25.67
CA GLY A 502 -28.79 -18.25 -24.74
C GLY A 502 -28.51 -18.63 -23.28
N SER A 503 -28.34 -19.92 -22.97
CA SER A 503 -27.97 -20.41 -21.64
C SER A 503 -26.53 -20.00 -21.28
N VAL A 504 -26.29 -19.73 -20.00
CA VAL A 504 -24.96 -19.36 -19.49
C VAL A 504 -24.20 -20.63 -19.13
N ILE A 505 -23.12 -20.92 -19.86
CA ILE A 505 -22.28 -22.11 -19.63
C ILE A 505 -21.12 -21.83 -18.68
N GLY A 506 -20.84 -20.55 -18.44
CA GLY A 506 -19.72 -20.11 -17.64
C GLY A 506 -19.55 -18.60 -17.69
N MET A 507 -18.42 -18.14 -17.21
CA MET A 507 -18.05 -16.72 -17.22
C MET A 507 -16.54 -16.58 -17.22
N PHE A 508 -16.04 -15.39 -17.51
CA PHE A 508 -14.66 -15.03 -17.22
C PHE A 508 -14.62 -13.78 -16.36
N SER A 509 -13.57 -13.65 -15.55
CA SER A 509 -13.33 -12.47 -14.72
C SER A 509 -12.02 -11.82 -15.08
N VAL A 510 -12.02 -10.49 -15.21
CA VAL A 510 -10.81 -9.67 -15.25
C VAL A 510 -10.67 -8.99 -13.89
N ALA A 511 -9.51 -9.09 -13.25
CA ALA A 511 -9.27 -8.64 -11.90
C ALA A 511 -7.96 -7.86 -11.76
N HIS A 512 -7.92 -6.94 -10.80
CA HIS A 512 -6.73 -6.17 -10.44
C HIS A 512 -6.56 -6.12 -8.92
N SER A 513 -5.35 -6.41 -8.43
CA SER A 513 -5.06 -6.42 -6.99
C SER A 513 -5.13 -5.01 -6.41
N ALA A 514 -5.93 -4.83 -5.36
CA ALA A 514 -5.99 -3.55 -4.66
C ALA A 514 -4.66 -3.19 -4.00
N ASN A 515 -3.84 -4.18 -3.62
CA ASN A 515 -2.53 -3.96 -3.02
C ASN A 515 -1.53 -3.42 -4.03
N GLU A 516 -1.50 -3.98 -5.25
CA GLU A 516 -0.64 -3.48 -6.33
C GLU A 516 -0.99 -2.04 -6.71
N VAL A 517 -2.29 -1.72 -6.81
CA VAL A 517 -2.78 -0.36 -7.05
C VAL A 517 -2.35 0.58 -5.91
N LEU A 518 -2.47 0.11 -4.66
CA LEU A 518 -2.13 0.89 -3.47
C LEU A 518 -0.64 1.23 -3.44
N GLU A 519 0.24 0.26 -3.69
CA GLU A 519 1.69 0.49 -3.71
C GLU A 519 2.09 1.48 -4.82
N GLN A 520 1.49 1.38 -6.01
CA GLN A 520 1.71 2.36 -7.08
C GLN A 520 1.19 3.76 -6.72
N THR A 521 0.08 3.83 -5.99
CA THR A 521 -0.59 5.10 -5.64
C THR A 521 -0.05 5.72 -4.34
N ARG A 522 0.71 4.94 -3.54
CA ARG A 522 1.28 5.35 -2.26
C ARG A 522 2.06 6.66 -2.36
N LEU A 523 2.95 6.78 -3.36
CA LEU A 523 3.75 8.00 -3.57
C LEU A 523 2.89 9.22 -3.91
N ARG A 524 1.78 9.04 -4.64
CA ARG A 524 0.86 10.13 -4.98
C ARG A 524 0.08 10.62 -3.76
N LEU A 525 -0.38 9.69 -2.92
CA LEU A 525 -1.02 10.02 -1.64
C LEU A 525 -0.06 10.80 -0.73
N LEU A 526 1.21 10.38 -0.67
CA LEU A 526 2.25 11.07 0.11
C LEU A 526 2.50 12.50 -0.40
N HIS A 527 2.60 12.70 -1.71
CA HIS A 527 2.80 14.04 -2.27
C HIS A 527 1.61 14.97 -2.00
N GLY A 528 0.37 14.50 -2.20
CA GLY A 528 -0.83 15.31 -1.94
C GLY A 528 -0.92 15.72 -0.47
N PHE A 529 -0.62 14.78 0.43
CA PHE A 529 -0.59 15.02 1.86
C PHE A 529 0.51 16.03 2.28
N TYR A 530 1.71 15.89 1.72
CA TYR A 530 2.82 16.79 1.97
C TYR A 530 2.49 18.22 1.54
N ILE A 531 1.93 18.40 0.34
CA ILE A 531 1.52 19.71 -0.20
C ILE A 531 0.45 20.36 0.71
N ALA A 532 -0.55 19.60 1.15
CA ALA A 532 -1.60 20.11 2.04
C ALA A 532 -1.03 20.58 3.39
N THR A 533 -0.09 19.82 3.96
CA THR A 533 0.52 20.12 5.25
C THR A 533 1.42 21.37 5.18
N VAL A 534 2.31 21.42 4.18
CA VAL A 534 3.20 22.57 3.95
C VAL A 534 2.40 23.83 3.63
N GLY A 535 1.36 23.71 2.80
CA GLY A 535 0.47 24.83 2.46
C GLY A 535 -0.22 25.42 3.70
N SER A 536 -0.73 24.58 4.61
CA SER A 536 -1.33 25.06 5.85
C SER A 536 -0.30 25.74 6.76
N PHE A 537 0.92 25.19 6.85
CA PHE A 537 1.98 25.77 7.67
C PHE A 537 2.41 27.15 7.17
N ILE A 538 2.56 27.32 5.85
CA ILE A 538 2.87 28.61 5.22
C ILE A 538 1.74 29.61 5.52
N LEU A 539 0.48 29.20 5.39
CA LEU A 539 -0.66 30.06 5.70
C LEU A 539 -0.65 30.54 7.16
N ALA A 540 -0.36 29.65 8.11
CA ALA A 540 -0.24 30.02 9.52
C ALA A 540 0.86 31.06 9.76
N LEU A 541 2.01 30.91 9.11
CA LEU A 541 3.12 31.88 9.18
C LEU A 541 2.75 33.24 8.59
N ILE A 542 2.04 33.27 7.46
CA ILE A 542 1.56 34.50 6.83
C ILE A 542 0.59 35.24 7.76
N VAL A 543 -0.38 34.53 8.35
CA VAL A 543 -1.34 35.13 9.28
C VAL A 543 -0.63 35.67 10.52
N LEU A 544 0.38 34.96 11.02
CA LEU A 544 1.19 35.45 12.14
C LEU A 544 1.96 36.73 11.77
N PHE A 545 2.61 36.73 10.61
CA PHE A 545 3.35 37.89 10.13
C PHE A 545 2.43 39.10 9.94
N ALA A 546 1.26 38.92 9.33
CA ALA A 546 0.27 39.97 9.15
C ALA A 546 -0.24 40.53 10.48
N THR A 547 -0.54 39.67 11.47
CA THR A 547 -1.03 40.10 12.79
C THR A 547 0.03 40.84 13.61
N THR A 548 1.32 40.48 13.45
CA THR A 548 2.44 41.17 14.12
C THR A 548 2.76 42.52 13.48
N MET A 549 2.76 42.60 12.15
CA MET A 549 2.97 43.85 11.41
C MET A 549 1.86 44.87 11.66
N ARG A 550 0.59 44.43 11.67
CA ARG A 550 -0.56 45.30 11.98
C ARG A 550 -0.41 45.99 13.34
N ARG A 551 0.16 45.28 14.34
CA ARG A 551 0.40 45.86 15.67
C ARG A 551 1.51 46.87 15.69
N ARG A 552 2.62 46.62 14.99
CA ARG A 552 3.71 47.61 14.86
C ARG A 552 3.19 48.91 14.25
N TRP A 553 2.38 48.79 13.20
CA TRP A 553 1.78 49.95 12.55
C TRP A 553 0.82 50.74 13.45
N ILE A 554 0.00 50.06 14.27
CA ILE A 554 -0.87 50.73 15.27
C ILE A 554 -0.05 51.37 16.40
N ALA A 555 1.12 50.80 16.76
CA ALA A 555 1.98 51.34 17.80
C ALA A 555 2.82 52.53 17.33
N GLU A 556 3.17 52.61 16.04
CA GLU A 556 3.87 53.75 15.45
C GLU A 556 2.94 54.92 15.08
N SER A 557 1.63 54.69 15.00
CA SER A 557 0.61 55.71 14.71
C SER A 557 -0.04 56.33 15.95
N ARG A 558 0.30 55.86 17.16
CA ARG A 558 -0.04 56.50 18.44
C ARG A 558 1.20 57.13 19.03
#